data_AF-A0A317DYP2-F1
#
_entry.id   AF-A0A317DYP2-F1
#
_cell.length_a   1.000
_cell.length_b   1.000
_cell.length_c   1.000
_cell.angle_alpha   90.00
_cell.angle_beta   90.00
_cell.angle_gamma   90.00
#
_symmetry.space_group_name_H-M   'P 1'
#
loop_
_entity.id
_entity.type
_entity.pdbx_description
1 polymer ?
#
loop_
_entity_poly.entity_id
_entity_poly.type
_entity_poly.pdbx_seq_one_letter_code
_entity_poly.pdbx_strand_id
1 'polypeptide(L)'
;MSFHPLATFSGIKGVPLLALTRNSLNPLLSVEGDQVEIRVFRRLRLGIADLARVTTSRAIGQLVTLVPKAGFRSFSANFADRGEAVRLLCTLDGLGAPLDDKARRLIAGQA
;
A
#
# COMPACT_ATOMS: atom_id res chain seq x y z
N MET A 1 7.50 8.67 -8.42
CA MET A 1 6.58 9.51 -7.62
C MET A 1 6.65 9.09 -6.16
N SER A 2 6.79 10.04 -5.23
CA SER A 2 6.91 9.76 -3.79
C SER A 2 5.62 10.12 -3.04
N PHE A 3 5.36 9.41 -1.95
CA PHE A 3 4.18 9.53 -1.10
C PHE A 3 4.59 9.57 0.38
N HIS A 4 3.78 10.22 1.21
CA HIS A 4 4.10 10.52 2.62
C HIS A 4 3.12 9.86 3.59
N PRO A 5 3.15 8.53 3.73
CA PRO A 5 2.35 7.87 4.76
C PRO A 5 2.85 8.25 6.16
N LEU A 6 1.94 8.30 7.13
CA LEU A 6 2.27 8.46 8.56
C LEU A 6 3.09 7.29 9.09
N ALA A 7 2.79 6.09 8.58
CA ALA A 7 3.47 4.87 8.98
C ALA A 7 3.37 3.81 7.90
N THR A 8 4.36 2.93 7.87
CA THR A 8 4.36 1.72 7.06
C THR A 8 4.41 0.49 7.95
N PHE A 9 3.88 -0.62 7.45
CA PHE A 9 3.72 -1.86 8.20
C PHE A 9 4.10 -3.05 7.33
N SER A 10 4.56 -4.12 7.97
CA SER A 10 4.50 -5.46 7.39
C SER A 10 3.58 -6.32 8.23
N GLY A 11 2.79 -7.16 7.59
CA GLY A 11 1.85 -8.07 8.25
C GLY A 11 1.87 -9.45 7.62
N ILE A 12 0.93 -10.31 8.04
CA ILE A 12 0.72 -11.63 7.46
C ILE A 12 -0.42 -11.56 6.43
N LYS A 13 -0.20 -12.14 5.24
CA LYS A 13 -1.24 -12.27 4.21
C LYS A 13 -2.43 -13.05 4.75
N GLY A 14 -3.63 -12.54 4.51
CA GLY A 14 -4.88 -13.19 4.91
C GLY A 14 -5.23 -13.03 6.39
N VAL A 15 -4.36 -12.45 7.22
CA VAL A 15 -4.64 -12.16 8.63
C VAL A 15 -4.81 -10.65 8.81
N PRO A 16 -6.05 -10.13 8.86
CA PRO A 16 -6.28 -8.70 8.96
C PRO A 16 -5.70 -8.13 10.27
N LEU A 17 -5.17 -6.91 10.19
CA LEU A 17 -4.70 -6.09 11.32
C LEU A 17 -3.54 -6.66 12.15
N LEU A 18 -2.92 -7.77 11.73
CA LEU A 18 -1.75 -8.32 12.42
C LEU A 18 -0.47 -7.77 11.80
N ALA A 19 0.04 -6.68 12.37
CA ALA A 19 1.32 -6.09 11.99
C ALA A 19 2.46 -6.82 12.70
N LEU A 20 3.38 -7.39 11.90
CA LEU A 20 4.63 -7.98 12.38
C LEU A 20 5.67 -6.90 12.71
N THR A 21 5.71 -5.85 11.90
CA THR A 21 6.61 -4.70 12.12
C THR A 21 5.95 -3.42 11.64
N ARG A 22 6.35 -2.28 12.22
CA ARG A 22 5.92 -0.93 11.81
C ARG A 22 7.10 0.03 11.76
N ASN A 23 7.00 1.06 10.93
CA ASN A 23 7.91 2.21 10.92
C ASN A 23 7.10 3.50 10.79
N SER A 24 7.17 4.33 11.82
CA SER A 24 6.57 5.66 11.89
C SER A 24 7.59 6.77 12.10
N LEU A 25 8.89 6.44 12.13
CA LEU A 25 9.97 7.40 12.34
C LEU A 25 10.50 7.97 11.01
N ASN A 26 10.63 7.10 10.01
CA ASN A 26 11.06 7.48 8.67
C ASN A 26 10.42 6.53 7.64
N PRO A 27 9.08 6.57 7.51
CA PRO A 27 8.38 5.81 6.49
C PRO A 27 8.78 6.32 5.10
N LEU A 28 8.92 5.41 4.15
CA LEU A 28 9.14 5.75 2.75
C LEU A 28 8.17 4.93 1.92
N LEU A 29 7.52 5.61 0.97
CA LEU A 29 6.77 4.99 -0.09
C LEU A 29 6.99 5.77 -1.38
N SER A 30 7.44 5.08 -2.41
CA SER A 30 7.55 5.65 -3.76
C SER A 30 7.17 4.63 -4.81
N VAL A 31 6.78 5.13 -5.97
CA VAL A 31 6.54 4.34 -7.18
C VAL A 31 7.53 4.82 -8.23
N GLU A 32 8.42 3.94 -8.67
CA GLU A 32 9.47 4.23 -9.65
C GLU A 32 9.41 3.18 -10.77
N GLY A 33 9.14 3.64 -11.99
CA GLY A 33 8.91 2.72 -13.12
C GLY A 33 7.74 1.77 -12.85
N ASP A 34 8.01 0.47 -12.94
CA ASP A 34 7.07 -0.62 -12.68
C ASP A 34 7.20 -1.20 -11.26
N GLN A 35 7.77 -0.43 -10.32
CA GLN A 35 8.02 -0.88 -8.95
C GLN A 35 7.46 0.07 -7.90
N VAL A 36 7.00 -0.53 -6.80
CA VAL A 36 6.69 0.18 -5.55
C VAL A 36 7.83 -0.07 -4.57
N GLU A 37 8.47 0.99 -4.11
CA GLU A 37 9.42 0.93 -3.01
C GLU A 37 8.70 1.29 -1.70
N ILE A 38 8.80 0.42 -0.70
CA ILE A 38 8.29 0.67 0.64
C ILE A 38 9.38 0.40 1.69
N ARG A 39 9.55 1.31 2.64
CA ARG A 39 10.41 1.08 3.81
C ARG A 39 9.56 0.78 5.02
N VAL A 40 9.65 -0.44 5.52
CA VAL A 40 9.15 -0.82 6.85
C VAL A 40 10.35 -0.84 7.81
N PHE A 41 10.94 -1.99 8.11
CA PHE A 41 12.24 -2.08 8.80
C PHE A 41 13.43 -1.83 7.84
N ARG A 42 13.32 -2.34 6.60
CA ARG A 42 14.26 -2.11 5.50
C ARG A 42 13.49 -1.65 4.26
N ARG A 43 14.21 -1.12 3.28
CA ARG A 43 13.63 -0.83 1.96
C ARG A 43 13.33 -2.14 1.25
N LEU A 44 12.16 -2.20 0.62
CA LEU A 44 11.68 -3.32 -0.17
C LEU A 44 11.16 -2.76 -1.47
N ARG A 45 11.51 -3.41 -2.58
CA ARG A 45 10.96 -3.11 -3.90
C ARG A 45 10.05 -4.25 -4.32
N LEU A 46 8.86 -3.89 -4.78
CA LEU A 46 7.83 -4.81 -5.23
C LEU A 46 7.48 -4.44 -6.67
N GLY A 47 7.68 -5.35 -7.63
CA GLY A 47 7.19 -5.15 -8.98
C GLY A 47 5.66 -5.09 -8.98
N ILE A 48 5.09 -4.22 -9.80
CA ILE A 48 3.63 -4.14 -9.96
C ILE A 48 3.06 -5.49 -10.41
N ALA A 49 3.77 -6.17 -11.32
CA ALA A 49 3.43 -7.51 -11.78
C ALA A 49 3.54 -8.60 -10.69
N ASP A 50 4.29 -8.34 -9.60
CA ASP A 50 4.44 -9.26 -8.48
C ASP A 50 3.35 -9.08 -7.41
N LEU A 51 2.49 -8.08 -7.55
CA LEU A 51 1.35 -7.91 -6.67
C LEU A 51 0.24 -8.89 -7.06
N ALA A 52 -0.33 -9.55 -6.07
CA ALA A 52 -1.54 -10.36 -6.21
C ALA A 52 -2.80 -9.51 -6.01
N ARG A 53 -2.72 -8.52 -5.10
CA ARG A 53 -3.83 -7.61 -4.78
C ARG A 53 -3.31 -6.30 -4.17
N VAL A 54 -3.96 -5.20 -4.50
CA VAL A 54 -3.88 -3.94 -3.76
C VAL A 54 -5.27 -3.66 -3.17
N THR A 55 -5.34 -3.45 -1.86
CA THR A 55 -6.60 -3.20 -1.15
C THR A 55 -6.49 -1.97 -0.26
N THR A 56 -7.62 -1.49 0.23
CA THR A 56 -7.65 -0.38 1.18
C THR A 56 -8.71 -0.57 2.25
N SER A 57 -8.47 0.05 3.41
CA SER A 57 -9.40 0.06 4.54
C SER A 57 -9.30 1.38 5.30
N ARG A 58 -10.39 1.80 5.92
CA ARG A 58 -10.42 2.95 6.82
C ARG A 58 -9.82 2.57 8.18
N ALA A 59 -8.97 3.42 8.73
CA ALA A 59 -8.39 3.31 10.07
C ALA A 59 -8.37 4.71 10.71
N ILE A 60 -7.38 5.02 11.56
CA ILE A 60 -7.00 6.41 11.88
C ILE A 60 -6.31 6.97 10.61
N GLY A 61 -7.12 7.29 9.59
CA GLY A 61 -6.68 7.61 8.24
C GLY A 61 -7.11 6.57 7.19
N GLN A 62 -6.37 6.51 6.08
CA GLN A 62 -6.58 5.55 5.01
C GLN A 62 -5.40 4.59 4.91
N LEU A 63 -5.64 3.30 5.11
CA LEU A 63 -4.63 2.27 5.00
C LEU A 63 -4.67 1.65 3.60
N VAL A 64 -3.57 1.72 2.86
CA VAL A 64 -3.39 0.99 1.59
C VAL A 64 -2.51 -0.21 1.87
N THR A 65 -2.90 -1.39 1.38
CA THR A 65 -2.17 -2.64 1.60
C THR A 65 -1.81 -3.29 0.26
N LEU A 66 -0.52 -3.54 0.09
CA LEU A 66 0.11 -4.26 -1.00
C LEU A 66 0.25 -5.74 -0.59
N VAL A 67 -0.33 -6.63 -1.40
CA VAL A 67 -0.25 -8.08 -1.20
C VAL A 67 0.55 -8.67 -2.34
N PRO A 68 1.82 -9.05 -2.12
CA PRO A 68 2.62 -9.75 -3.13
C PRO A 68 2.02 -11.11 -3.49
N LYS A 69 2.41 -11.68 -4.63
CA LYS A 69 2.14 -13.07 -5.01
C LYS A 69 2.99 -14.03 -4.15
N ALA A 70 4.30 -13.80 -4.09
CA ALA A 70 5.23 -14.65 -3.36
C ALA A 70 5.27 -14.38 -1.84
N GLY A 71 5.56 -15.42 -1.06
CA GLY A 71 5.74 -15.34 0.40
C GLY A 71 4.45 -15.18 1.21
N PHE A 72 4.59 -14.97 2.52
CA PHE A 72 3.45 -14.87 3.47
C PHE A 72 3.21 -13.45 3.99
N ARG A 73 4.00 -12.45 3.56
CA ARG A 73 3.92 -11.08 4.09
C ARG A 73 3.05 -10.17 3.25
N SER A 74 2.35 -9.25 3.91
CA SER A 74 1.72 -8.06 3.31
C SER A 74 2.47 -6.80 3.75
N PHE A 75 2.31 -5.72 2.99
CA PHE A 75 2.91 -4.43 3.33
C PHE A 75 1.87 -3.34 3.22
N SER A 76 1.80 -2.47 4.22
CA SER A 76 0.77 -1.43 4.27
C SER A 76 1.38 -0.06 4.51
N ALA A 77 0.71 0.96 4.00
CA ALA A 77 1.03 2.37 4.21
C ALA A 77 -0.24 3.06 4.73
N ASN A 78 -0.16 3.70 5.90
CA ASN A 78 -1.25 4.45 6.49
C ASN A 78 -1.10 5.94 6.19
N PHE A 79 -2.10 6.55 5.59
CA PHE A 79 -2.11 7.95 5.22
C PHE A 79 -3.05 8.73 6.14
N ALA A 80 -2.61 9.92 6.59
CA ALA A 80 -3.50 10.87 7.26
C ALA A 80 -4.55 11.41 6.28
N ASP A 81 -4.07 11.78 5.08
CA ASP A 81 -4.88 12.34 4.02
C ASP A 81 -5.40 11.25 3.08
N ARG A 82 -6.73 11.22 2.90
CA ARG A 82 -7.38 10.35 1.92
C ARG A 82 -6.95 10.69 0.49
N GLY A 83 -6.70 11.96 0.20
CA GLY A 83 -6.28 12.41 -1.13
C GLY A 83 -4.96 11.77 -1.58
N GLU A 84 -3.97 11.71 -0.69
CA GLU A 84 -2.70 11.06 -0.97
C GLU A 84 -2.81 9.54 -1.18
N ALA A 85 -3.66 8.86 -0.41
CA ALA A 85 -3.96 7.45 -0.63
C ALA A 85 -4.64 7.21 -2.00
N VAL A 86 -5.57 8.09 -2.40
CA VAL A 86 -6.20 8.06 -3.73
C VAL A 86 -5.16 8.28 -4.82
N ARG A 87 -4.26 9.27 -4.68
CA ARG A 87 -3.18 9.50 -5.66
C ARG A 87 -2.30 8.28 -5.83
N LEU A 88 -1.94 7.60 -4.74
CA LEU A 88 -1.19 6.35 -4.79
C LEU A 88 -1.97 5.29 -5.57
N LEU A 89 -3.23 5.05 -5.23
CA LEU A 89 -4.04 4.03 -5.90
C LEU A 89 -4.24 4.32 -7.38
N CYS A 90 -4.50 5.57 -7.77
CA CYS A 90 -4.59 5.95 -9.19
C CYS A 90 -3.26 5.72 -9.93
N THR A 91 -2.13 5.99 -9.26
CA THR A 91 -0.80 5.72 -9.83
C THR A 91 -0.59 4.21 -10.05
N LEU A 92 -0.98 3.39 -9.08
CA LEU A 92 -0.88 1.93 -9.17
C LEU A 92 -1.84 1.36 -10.23
N ASP A 93 -3.06 1.89 -10.33
CA ASP A 93 -4.05 1.49 -11.35
C ASP A 93 -3.56 1.81 -12.76
N GLY A 94 -2.97 3.00 -12.97
CA GLY A 94 -2.36 3.39 -14.24
C GLY A 94 -1.17 2.52 -14.67
N LEU A 95 -0.53 1.83 -13.72
CA LEU A 95 0.54 0.85 -13.98
C LEU A 95 0.01 -0.59 -14.09
N GLY A 96 -1.30 -0.81 -14.03
CA GLY A 96 -1.92 -2.13 -14.14
C GLY A 96 -1.86 -2.98 -12.87
N ALA A 97 -1.70 -2.37 -11.69
CA ALA A 97 -1.74 -3.10 -10.43
C ALA A 97 -3.13 -3.74 -10.19
N PRO A 98 -3.21 -4.92 -9.56
CA PRO A 98 -4.47 -5.60 -9.30
C PRO A 98 -5.22 -4.98 -8.11
N LEU A 99 -5.88 -3.84 -8.34
CA LEU A 99 -6.73 -3.20 -7.34
C LEU A 99 -8.03 -4.00 -7.13
N ASP A 100 -8.37 -4.24 -5.87
CA ASP A 100 -9.64 -4.85 -5.49
C ASP A 100 -10.79 -3.83 -5.46
N ASP A 101 -12.01 -4.33 -5.22
CA ASP A 101 -13.22 -3.50 -5.22
C ASP A 101 -13.17 -2.36 -4.21
N LYS A 102 -12.49 -2.54 -3.07
CA LYS A 102 -12.38 -1.48 -2.05
C LYS A 102 -11.48 -0.36 -2.55
N ALA A 103 -10.34 -0.71 -3.13
CA ALA A 103 -9.42 0.26 -3.72
C ALA A 103 -10.08 1.00 -4.89
N ARG A 104 -10.80 0.28 -5.76
CA ARG A 104 -11.54 0.84 -6.90
C ARG A 104 -12.65 1.80 -6.45
N ARG A 105 -13.41 1.46 -5.41
CA ARG A 105 -14.43 2.35 -4.83
C ARG A 105 -13.81 3.63 -4.25
N LEU A 106 -12.63 3.53 -3.63
CA LEU A 106 -11.96 4.70 -3.07
C LEU A 106 -11.55 5.70 -4.16
N ILE A 107 -10.96 5.23 -5.27
CA ILE A 107 -10.58 6.11 -6.37
C ILE A 107 -11.80 6.66 -7.13
N ALA A 108 -12.93 5.94 -7.15
CA ALA A 108 -14.20 6.41 -7.69
C ALA A 108 -14.93 7.41 -6.78
N GLY A 109 -14.39 7.72 -5.59
CA GLY A 109 -15.01 8.62 -4.62
C GLY A 109 -16.16 8.00 -3.81
N GLN A 110 -16.38 6.69 -3.93
CA GLN A 110 -17.53 5.97 -3.36
C GLN A 110 -17.25 5.29 -2.01
N ALA A 111 -16.04 5.43 -1.45
CA ALA A 111 -15.62 4.77 -0.21
C ALA A 111 -15.48 5.70 1.01
#